data_AF-A0A353VAJ6-F1
#
_entry.id   AF-A0A353VAJ6-F1
#
_cell.length_a   1.000
_cell.length_b   1.000
_cell.length_c   1.000
_cell.angle_alpha   90.00
_cell.angle_beta   90.00
_cell.angle_gamma   90.00
#
_symmetry.space_group_name_H-M   'P 1'
#
loop_
_entity.id
_entity.type
_entity.pdbx_description
1 polymer ?
#
loop_
_entity_poly.entity_id
_entity_poly.type
_entity_poly.pdbx_seq_one_letter_code
_entity_poly.pdbx_strand_id
1 'polypeptide(L)'
;MIAREFGGDRARAGRACAARVARALGVGRRAGWTREERRALDGLGLVAALVPDLAAWPAGDRRALAAVLRAKGSGSERRYTRLLDGHRRLRRSLETLVRAARRAVP
;
A
#
# COMPACT_ATOMS: atom_id res chain seq x y z
N MET A 1 -14.06 5.15 -2.75
CA MET A 1 -12.78 5.78 -3.12
C MET A 1 -12.71 6.11 -4.62
N ILE A 2 -12.38 5.19 -5.54
CA ILE A 2 -12.06 5.55 -6.95
C ILE A 2 -13.18 6.32 -7.67
N ALA A 3 -14.41 5.79 -7.71
CA ALA A 3 -15.53 6.47 -8.38
C ALA A 3 -15.87 7.82 -7.72
N ARG A 4 -15.91 7.86 -6.38
CA ARG A 4 -16.32 9.04 -5.61
C ARG A 4 -15.28 10.16 -5.56
N GLU A 5 -14.00 9.83 -5.42
CA GLU A 5 -12.92 10.79 -5.19
C GLU A 5 -12.12 11.11 -6.46
N PHE A 6 -12.14 10.23 -7.46
CA PHE A 6 -11.34 10.37 -8.68
C PHE A 6 -12.16 10.30 -9.96
N GLY A 7 -13.51 10.32 -9.87
CA GLY A 7 -14.38 10.29 -11.04
C GLY A 7 -14.21 9.02 -11.90
N GLY A 8 -13.77 7.91 -11.29
CA GLY A 8 -13.52 6.66 -12.00
C GLY A 8 -12.12 6.54 -12.63
N ASP A 9 -11.29 7.59 -12.61
CA ASP A 9 -9.92 7.53 -13.14
C ASP A 9 -9.01 6.70 -12.21
N ARG A 10 -8.90 5.41 -12.54
CA ARG A 10 -8.08 4.44 -11.80
C ARG A 10 -6.59 4.79 -11.85
N ALA A 11 -6.11 5.34 -12.95
CA ALA A 11 -4.68 5.64 -13.11
C ALA A 11 -4.29 6.84 -12.23
N ARG A 12 -5.12 7.88 -12.21
CA ARG A 12 -4.96 9.02 -11.30
C ARG A 12 -5.12 8.61 -9.84
N ALA A 13 -6.12 7.79 -9.52
CA ALA A 13 -6.31 7.26 -8.17
C ALA A 13 -5.09 6.48 -7.67
N GLY A 14 -4.53 5.61 -8.52
CA GLY A 14 -3.33 4.84 -8.24
C GLY A 14 -2.15 5.74 -7.90
N ARG A 15 -1.81 6.69 -8.79
CA ARG A 15 -0.70 7.63 -8.57
C ARG A 15 -0.88 8.49 -7.31
N ALA A 16 -2.09 8.98 -7.06
CA ALA A 16 -2.37 9.81 -5.88
C ALA A 16 -2.25 9.01 -4.58
N CYS A 17 -2.78 7.79 -4.54
CA CYS A 17 -2.67 6.90 -3.40
C CYS A 17 -1.23 6.45 -3.17
N ALA A 18 -0.51 6.08 -4.22
CA ALA A 18 0.91 5.76 -4.19
C ALA A 18 1.74 6.90 -3.58
N ALA A 19 1.49 8.15 -3.99
CA ALA A 19 2.20 9.31 -3.45
C ALA A 19 1.91 9.52 -1.95
N ARG A 20 0.67 9.30 -1.50
CA ARG A 20 0.29 9.38 -0.08
C ARG A 20 0.93 8.26 0.74
N VAL A 21 0.90 7.03 0.24
CA VAL A 21 1.54 5.86 0.86
C VAL A 21 3.04 6.06 0.94
N ALA A 22 3.71 6.50 -0.14
CA ALA A 22 5.14 6.76 -0.15
C ALA A 22 5.55 7.78 0.93
N ARG A 23 4.77 8.85 1.08
CA ARG A 23 4.97 9.83 2.16
C ARG A 23 4.80 9.21 3.54
N ALA A 24 3.72 8.44 3.76
CA ALA A 24 3.47 7.77 5.03
C ALA A 24 4.59 6.77 5.39
N LEU A 25 5.14 6.06 4.40
CA LEU A 25 6.25 5.12 4.60
C LEU A 25 7.61 5.80 4.76
N GLY A 26 7.71 7.12 4.56
CA GLY A 26 8.98 7.85 4.57
C GLY A 26 9.91 7.50 3.40
N VAL A 27 9.37 6.94 2.31
CA VAL A 27 10.15 6.64 1.10
C VAL A 27 10.04 7.83 0.15
N GLY A 28 11.08 8.68 0.13
CA GLY A 28 11.12 9.86 -0.72
C GLY A 28 11.17 9.52 -2.22
N ARG A 29 10.79 10.47 -3.07
CA ARG A 29 10.85 10.37 -4.55
C ARG A 29 12.24 9.99 -5.10
N ARG A 30 13.32 10.18 -4.31
CA ARG A 30 14.71 9.83 -4.66
C ARG A 30 15.11 8.40 -4.27
N ALA A 31 14.21 7.58 -3.73
CA ALA A 31 14.54 6.28 -3.15
C ALA A 31 14.87 5.15 -4.17
N GLY A 32 15.27 5.52 -5.39
CA GLY A 32 15.81 4.59 -6.40
C GLY A 32 14.84 3.55 -6.95
N TRP A 33 13.52 3.77 -6.86
CA TRP A 33 12.54 2.76 -7.27
C TRP A 33 12.60 2.54 -8.78
N THR A 34 12.59 1.29 -9.24
CA THR A 34 12.48 0.96 -10.68
C THR A 34 11.10 1.32 -11.24
N ARG A 35 10.92 1.22 -12.56
CA ARG A 35 9.60 1.46 -13.19
C ARG A 35 8.56 0.45 -12.70
N GLU A 36 8.99 -0.80 -12.53
CA GLU A 36 8.18 -1.94 -12.11
C GLU A 36 7.78 -1.80 -10.64
N GLU A 37 8.71 -1.36 -9.78
CA GLU A 37 8.42 -1.03 -8.38
C GLU A 37 7.44 0.13 -8.25
N ARG A 38 7.56 1.17 -9.08
CA ARG A 38 6.58 2.28 -9.10
C ARG A 38 5.20 1.79 -9.55
N ARG A 39 5.11 0.93 -10.56
CA ARG A 39 3.84 0.32 -10.99
C ARG A 39 3.22 -0.55 -9.89
N ALA A 40 4.04 -1.32 -9.18
CA ALA A 40 3.58 -2.12 -8.05
C ALA A 40 3.04 -1.21 -6.93
N LEU A 41 3.71 -0.09 -6.66
CA LEU A 41 3.22 0.93 -5.71
C LEU A 41 1.92 1.58 -6.16
N ASP A 42 1.74 1.90 -7.44
CA ASP A 42 0.48 2.46 -7.97
C ASP A 42 -0.69 1.49 -7.78
N GLY A 43 -0.47 0.19 -7.99
CA GLY A 43 -1.48 -0.85 -7.81
C GLY A 43 -1.81 -1.12 -6.34
N LEU A 44 -0.80 -1.50 -5.54
CA LEU A 44 -0.98 -1.85 -4.13
C LEU A 44 -1.17 -0.63 -3.22
N GLY A 45 -0.75 0.55 -3.67
CA GLY A 45 -0.93 1.81 -2.97
C GLY A 45 -2.39 2.17 -2.77
N LEU A 46 -3.30 1.77 -3.67
CA LEU A 46 -4.75 1.92 -3.45
C LEU A 46 -5.21 1.22 -2.18
N VAL A 47 -4.74 0.00 -1.93
CA VAL A 47 -5.11 -0.78 -0.74
C VAL A 47 -4.40 -0.24 0.50
N ALA A 48 -3.10 0.00 0.43
CA ALA A 48 -2.34 0.58 1.55
C ALA A 48 -2.87 1.95 1.98
N ALA A 49 -3.41 2.73 1.04
CA ALA A 49 -3.98 4.04 1.32
C ALA A 49 -5.35 3.99 2.03
N LEU A 50 -5.96 2.81 2.17
CA LEU A 50 -7.14 2.59 3.00
C LEU A 50 -6.79 2.48 4.49
N VAL A 51 -5.53 2.24 4.83
CA VAL A 51 -5.08 2.17 6.23
C VAL A 51 -4.91 3.60 6.76
N PRO A 52 -5.79 4.09 7.66
CA PRO A 52 -5.79 5.50 8.05
C PRO A 52 -4.60 5.87 8.94
N ASP A 53 -4.10 4.94 9.75
CA ASP A 53 -3.04 5.16 10.72
C ASP A 53 -1.64 4.78 10.20
N LEU A 54 -1.49 4.55 8.88
CA LEU A 54 -0.25 4.07 8.28
C LEU A 54 0.97 4.92 8.65
N ALA A 55 0.81 6.25 8.67
CA ALA A 55 1.89 7.17 9.02
C ALA A 55 2.32 7.04 10.50
N ALA A 56 1.40 6.62 11.38
CA ALA A 56 1.66 6.44 12.81
C ALA A 56 2.23 5.06 13.16
N TRP A 57 2.35 4.15 12.19
CA TRP A 57 2.94 2.83 12.43
C TRP A 57 4.40 2.94 12.92
N PRO A 58 4.89 1.97 13.72
CA PRO A 58 6.30 1.86 14.03
C PRO A 58 7.17 1.89 12.78
N ALA A 59 8.34 2.55 12.86
CA ALA A 59 9.22 2.70 11.71
C ALA A 59 9.62 1.34 11.07
N GLY A 60 9.76 0.29 11.88
CA GLY A 60 10.02 -1.07 11.42
C GLY A 60 8.90 -1.61 10.51
N ASP A 61 7.64 -1.46 10.92
CA ASP A 61 6.47 -1.88 10.12
C ASP A 61 6.37 -1.09 8.82
N ARG A 62 6.64 0.22 8.84
CA ARG A 62 6.66 1.04 7.62
C ARG A 62 7.75 0.61 6.65
N ARG A 63 8.96 0.34 7.16
CA ARG A 63 10.07 -0.18 6.34
C ARG A 63 9.77 -1.56 5.77
N ALA A 64 9.15 -2.44 6.56
CA ALA A 64 8.72 -3.76 6.12
C ALA A 64 7.70 -3.66 4.98
N LEU A 65 6.71 -2.77 5.09
CA LEU A 65 5.75 -2.54 4.01
C LEU A 65 6.41 -1.99 2.75
N ALA A 66 7.36 -1.06 2.88
CA ALA A 66 8.13 -0.58 1.74
C ALA A 66 8.92 -1.72 1.05
N ALA A 67 9.45 -2.68 1.82
CA ALA A 67 10.14 -3.85 1.27
C ALA A 67 9.19 -4.80 0.54
N VAL A 68 7.98 -5.03 1.05
CA VAL A 68 6.92 -5.79 0.36
C VAL A 68 6.59 -5.16 -0.99
N LEU A 69 6.37 -3.84 -1.03
CA LEU A 69 6.00 -3.12 -2.24
C LEU A 69 7.10 -3.17 -3.31
N ARG A 70 8.37 -3.01 -2.90
CA ARG A 70 9.52 -3.18 -3.80
C ARG A 70 9.66 -4.61 -4.31
N ALA A 71 9.53 -5.61 -3.43
CA ALA A 71 9.62 -7.01 -3.82
C ALA A 71 8.56 -7.39 -4.86
N LYS A 72 7.37 -6.77 -4.81
CA LYS A 72 6.35 -6.98 -5.86
C LYS A 72 6.81 -6.49 -7.23
N GLY A 73 7.52 -5.36 -7.28
CA GLY A 73 8.07 -4.80 -8.52
C GLY A 73 9.37 -5.45 -8.98
N SER A 74 10.09 -6.15 -8.11
CA SER A 74 11.40 -6.74 -8.44
C SER A 74 11.32 -8.07 -9.21
N GLY A 75 10.12 -8.55 -9.55
CA GLY A 75 9.92 -9.79 -10.32
C GLY A 75 10.04 -11.10 -9.53
N SER A 76 10.30 -11.06 -8.21
CA SER A 76 10.40 -12.25 -7.38
C SER A 76 9.11 -12.48 -6.58
N GLU A 77 8.17 -13.23 -7.15
CA GLU A 77 6.89 -13.52 -6.49
C GLU A 77 7.10 -14.24 -5.15
N ARG A 78 8.04 -15.20 -5.10
CA ARG A 78 8.38 -15.93 -3.85
C ARG A 78 8.83 -14.98 -2.73
N ARG A 79 9.67 -13.99 -3.05
CA ARG A 79 10.14 -13.00 -2.07
C ARG A 79 9.00 -12.09 -1.63
N TYR A 80 8.18 -11.63 -2.57
CA TYR A 80 7.00 -10.82 -2.29
C TYR A 80 6.05 -11.54 -1.32
N THR A 81 5.65 -12.76 -1.63
CA THR A 81 4.71 -13.56 -0.82
C THR A 81 5.26 -13.79 0.58
N ARG A 82 6.53 -14.20 0.71
CA ARG A 82 7.16 -14.41 2.03
C ARG A 82 7.14 -13.14 2.89
N LEU A 83 7.48 -11.99 2.32
CA LEU A 83 7.46 -10.71 3.04
C LEU A 83 6.04 -10.28 3.40
N LEU A 84 5.09 -10.49 2.50
CA LEU A 84 3.68 -10.14 2.71
C LEU A 84 3.07 -10.99 3.83
N ASP A 85 3.26 -12.32 3.79
CA ASP A 85 2.73 -13.25 4.79
C ASP A 85 3.29 -12.98 6.18
N GLY A 86 4.56 -12.56 6.26
CA GLY A 86 5.21 -12.15 7.49
C GLY A 86 4.70 -10.81 8.06
N HIS A 87 3.97 -10.01 7.29
CA HIS A 87 3.62 -8.64 7.67
C HIS A 87 2.37 -8.55 8.58
N ARG A 88 2.52 -8.97 9.84
CA ARG A 88 1.42 -9.02 10.84
C ARG A 88 0.66 -7.71 11.01
N ARG A 89 1.35 -6.56 10.99
CA ARG A 89 0.70 -5.24 11.15
C ARG A 89 -0.25 -4.89 10.01
N LEU A 90 0.15 -5.16 8.77
CA LEU A 90 -0.71 -4.97 7.59
C LEU A 90 -1.92 -5.89 7.67
N ARG A 91 -1.72 -7.19 7.98
CA ARG A 91 -2.82 -8.15 8.12
C ARG A 91 -3.89 -7.68 9.10
N ARG A 92 -3.51 -7.25 10.31
CA ARG A 92 -4.46 -6.71 11.32
C ARG A 92 -5.22 -5.48 10.82
N SER A 93 -4.57 -4.63 10.04
CA SER A 93 -5.18 -3.42 9.50
C SER A 93 -6.21 -3.76 8.41
N LEU A 94 -5.90 -4.74 7.54
CA LEU A 94 -6.85 -5.25 6.55
C LEU A 94 -8.05 -5.95 7.21
N GLU A 95 -7.82 -6.76 8.24
CA GLU A 95 -8.90 -7.38 9.03
C GLU A 95 -9.83 -6.32 9.65
N THR A 96 -9.26 -5.23 10.17
CA THR A 96 -10.03 -4.10 10.72
C THR A 96 -10.86 -3.42 9.65
N LEU A 97 -10.28 -3.16 8.47
CA LEU A 97 -10.99 -2.56 7.33
C LEU A 97 -12.14 -3.45 6.85
N VAL A 98 -11.94 -4.76 6.76
CA VAL A 98 -12.99 -5.71 6.36
C VAL A 98 -14.12 -5.73 7.39
N ARG A 99 -13.80 -5.74 8.69
CA ARG A 99 -14.81 -5.66 9.75
C ARG A 99 -15.62 -4.36 9.68
N ALA A 100 -14.96 -3.23 9.43
CA ALA A 100 -15.62 -1.94 9.27
C ALA A 100 -16.52 -1.92 8.02
N ALA A 101 -16.04 -2.43 6.89
CA ALA A 101 -16.80 -2.48 5.65
C ALA A 101 -18.08 -3.33 5.78
N ARG A 102 -18.00 -4.48 6.48
CA ARG A 102 -19.17 -5.33 6.74
C ARG A 102 -20.25 -4.66 7.59
N ARG A 103 -19.88 -3.76 8.50
CA ARG A 103 -20.83 -3.01 9.32
C ARG A 103 -21.49 -1.84 8.57
N ALA A 104 -20.89 -1.42 7.46
CA ALA A 104 -21.37 -0.30 6.65
C ALA A 104 -22.34 -0.73 5.53
N VAL A 105 -22.58 -2.03 5.36
CA VAL A 105 -23.61 -2.56 4.47
C VAL A 105 -24.87 -2.79 5.33
N PRO A 106 -25.98 -2.06 5.09
CA PRO A 106 -27.24 -2.25 5.80
C PRO A 106 -27.88 -3.61 5.53
#